data_AF-A0A3C0FLT4-F1
#
_entry.id   AF-A0A3C0FLT4-F1
#
_cell.length_a   1.000
_cell.length_b   1.000
_cell.length_c   1.000
_cell.angle_alpha   90.00
_cell.angle_beta   90.00
_cell.angle_gamma   90.00
#
_symmetry.space_group_name_H-M   'P 1'
#
loop_
_entity.id
_entity.type
_entity.pdbx_description
1 polymer ?
#
loop_
_entity_poly.entity_id
_entity_poly.type
_entity_poly.pdbx_seq_one_letter_code
_entity_poly.pdbx_strand_id
1 'polypeptide(L)'
;MKIGVLHLTSDADEQWITERRMTHPVMLRNWQQVVEKVDFAFQPIVSPHTGHVFGYEALLRCWEDAGFSSIQALFDTAWDTGNLHSVDMMLRAKAIEKFARFP
;
A
#
# COMPACT_ATOMS: atom_id res chain seq x y z
N MET A 1 35.28 -6.92 -34.82
CA MET A 1 35.48 -5.91 -33.75
C MET A 1 34.19 -5.83 -32.96
N LYS A 2 34.14 -6.43 -31.76
CA LYS A 2 32.94 -6.48 -30.91
C LYS A 2 32.99 -5.30 -29.93
N ILE A 3 31.99 -4.43 -29.98
CA ILE A 3 31.72 -3.46 -28.93
C ILE A 3 30.81 -4.15 -27.91
N GLY A 4 31.38 -4.50 -26.75
CA GLY A 4 30.65 -5.09 -25.64
C GLY A 4 29.90 -4.00 -24.88
N VAL A 5 28.58 -4.07 -24.87
CA VAL A 5 27.76 -3.35 -23.89
C VAL A 5 27.63 -4.30 -22.69
N LEU A 6 28.27 -3.93 -21.58
CA LEU A 6 28.09 -4.61 -20.30
C LEU A 6 26.66 -4.35 -19.82
N HIS A 7 25.77 -5.32 -20.04
CA HIS A 7 24.49 -5.39 -19.33
C HIS A 7 24.79 -6.00 -17.96
N LEU A 8 24.92 -5.15 -16.94
CA LEU A 8 24.94 -5.54 -15.54
C LEU A 8 23.53 -5.31 -14.99
N THR A 9 22.59 -6.18 -15.38
CA THR A 9 21.39 -6.40 -14.57
C THR A 9 21.64 -7.70 -13.82
N SER A 10 21.61 -7.63 -12.50
CA SER A 10 21.85 -8.76 -11.60
C SER A 10 20.85 -9.87 -11.91
N ASP A 11 21.31 -11.09 -12.21
CA ASP A 11 20.44 -12.27 -12.39
C ASP A 11 19.56 -12.54 -11.15
N ALA A 12 19.96 -12.02 -9.98
CA ALA A 12 19.15 -12.06 -8.77
C ALA A 12 17.86 -11.22 -8.90
N ASP A 13 17.88 -10.18 -9.75
CA ASP A 13 16.76 -9.28 -10.02
C ASP A 13 15.73 -9.86 -11.02
N GLU A 14 15.98 -11.02 -11.61
CA GLU A 14 14.95 -11.73 -12.41
C GLU A 14 14.37 -12.92 -11.64
N GLN A 15 15.17 -13.47 -10.73
CA GLN A 15 14.78 -14.60 -9.87
C GLN A 15 13.77 -14.19 -8.79
N TRP A 16 13.92 -13.02 -8.14
CA TRP A 16 12.91 -12.52 -7.16
C TRP A 16 11.53 -12.26 -7.78
N ILE A 17 11.48 -11.79 -9.04
CA ILE A 17 10.21 -11.55 -9.75
C ILE A 17 9.51 -12.89 -10.07
N THR A 18 10.31 -13.92 -10.36
CA THR A 18 9.81 -15.24 -10.76
C THR A 18 9.35 -16.07 -9.57
N GLU A 19 10.07 -16.06 -8.43
CA GLU A 19 9.68 -16.79 -7.22
C GLU A 19 8.40 -16.26 -6.57
N ARG A 20 8.15 -14.95 -6.64
CA ARG A 20 6.94 -14.33 -6.06
C ARG A 20 5.65 -14.74 -6.76
N ARG A 21 5.73 -15.35 -7.96
CA ARG A 21 4.56 -15.70 -8.78
C ARG A 21 3.85 -16.99 -8.40
N MET A 22 4.37 -17.82 -7.50
CA MET A 22 3.70 -19.10 -7.19
C MET A 22 3.81 -19.48 -5.72
N THR A 23 2.74 -19.27 -4.94
CA THR A 23 2.36 -20.17 -3.82
C THR A 23 0.95 -19.97 -3.28
N HIS A 24 0.22 -18.92 -3.64
CA HIS A 24 -1.11 -18.68 -3.07
C HIS A 24 -2.19 -18.58 -4.16
N PRO A 25 -3.30 -19.34 -4.07
CA PRO A 25 -4.42 -19.14 -4.97
C PRO A 25 -4.90 -17.69 -4.86
N VAL A 26 -5.04 -17.03 -6.00
CA VAL A 26 -5.64 -15.70 -6.12
C VAL A 26 -7.11 -15.83 -5.71
N MET A 27 -7.38 -15.70 -4.41
CA MET A 27 -8.74 -15.55 -3.93
C MET A 27 -9.18 -14.14 -4.31
N LEU A 28 -10.16 -14.03 -5.20
CA LEU A 28 -10.83 -12.76 -5.48
C LEU A 28 -11.40 -12.23 -4.17
N ARG A 29 -10.70 -11.26 -3.56
CA ARG A 29 -11.18 -10.58 -2.36
C ARG A 29 -12.18 -9.52 -2.78
N ASN A 30 -13.26 -9.43 -2.02
CA ASN A 30 -14.13 -8.26 -2.07
C ASN A 30 -13.39 -7.08 -1.41
N TRP A 31 -12.71 -6.28 -2.23
CA TRP A 31 -11.90 -5.17 -1.74
C TRP A 31 -12.73 -4.04 -1.12
N GLN A 32 -14.00 -3.90 -1.50
CA GLN A 32 -14.92 -2.97 -0.86
C GLN A 32 -15.11 -3.34 0.62
N GLN A 33 -15.39 -4.62 0.91
CA GLN A 33 -15.52 -5.11 2.30
C GLN A 33 -14.22 -4.98 3.10
N VAL A 34 -13.06 -5.13 2.45
CA VAL A 34 -11.76 -4.89 3.08
C VAL A 34 -11.62 -3.40 3.44
N VAL A 35 -11.88 -2.50 2.50
CA VAL A 35 -11.78 -1.05 2.70
C VAL A 35 -12.77 -0.56 3.77
N GLU A 36 -13.96 -1.16 3.87
CA GLU A 36 -14.94 -0.85 4.91
C GLU A 36 -14.40 -1.11 6.32
N LYS A 37 -13.61 -2.17 6.51
CA LYS A 37 -13.09 -2.61 7.81
C LYS A 37 -11.85 -1.86 8.28
N VAL A 38 -11.01 -1.40 7.35
CA VAL A 38 -9.83 -0.61 7.72
C VAL A 38 -10.21 0.82 8.06
N ASP A 39 -9.34 1.52 8.78
CA ASP A 39 -9.55 2.92 9.16
C ASP A 39 -8.26 3.73 9.05
N PHE A 40 -8.32 5.03 9.29
CA PHE A 40 -7.17 5.95 9.26
C PHE A 40 -7.00 6.70 10.57
N ALA A 41 -5.76 6.75 11.06
CA ALA A 41 -5.32 7.74 12.03
C ALA A 41 -4.59 8.88 11.28
N PHE A 42 -4.77 10.13 11.72
CA PHE A 42 -4.12 11.28 11.09
C PHE A 42 -3.00 11.79 11.98
N GLN A 43 -1.75 11.62 11.53
CA GLN A 43 -0.58 12.12 12.24
C GLN A 43 -0.25 13.54 11.75
N PRO A 44 -0.24 14.57 12.62
CA PRO A 44 0.10 15.92 12.21
C PRO A 44 1.57 16.01 11.78
N ILE A 45 1.82 16.71 10.67
CA ILE A 45 3.14 17.11 10.21
C ILE A 45 3.35 18.54 10.67
N VAL A 46 4.30 18.76 11.58
CA VAL A 46 4.50 20.04 12.27
C VAL A 46 5.87 20.63 12.02
N SER A 47 5.95 21.96 12.08
CA SER A 47 7.22 22.67 12.23
C SER A 47 7.82 22.36 13.61
N PRO A 48 9.06 21.84 13.69
CA PRO A 48 9.70 21.56 14.97
C PRO A 48 10.05 22.84 15.76
N HIS A 49 10.13 23.99 15.08
CA HIS A 49 10.48 25.27 15.70
C HIS A 49 9.27 26.04 16.22
N THR A 50 8.11 25.88 15.59
CA THR A 50 6.92 26.71 15.86
C THR A 50 5.69 25.90 16.27
N GLY A 51 5.70 24.57 16.10
CA GLY A 51 4.52 23.72 16.32
C GLY A 51 3.40 23.90 15.30
N HIS A 52 3.59 24.76 14.29
CA HIS A 52 2.59 24.99 13.24
C HIS A 52 2.36 23.72 12.42
N VAL A 53 1.10 23.36 12.19
CA VAL A 53 0.70 22.19 11.41
C VAL A 53 0.69 22.55 9.92
N PHE A 54 1.44 21.79 9.11
CA PHE A 54 1.43 21.92 7.65
C PHE A 54 0.39 21.02 6.98
N GLY A 55 0.02 19.94 7.65
CA GLY A 55 -0.92 18.95 7.15
C GLY A 55 -0.89 17.71 8.01
N TYR A 56 -1.54 16.65 7.52
CA TYR A 56 -1.62 15.38 8.21
C TYR A 56 -1.28 14.23 7.27
N GLU A 57 -0.54 13.25 7.79
CA GLU A 57 -0.35 11.97 7.14
C GLU A 57 -1.47 11.01 7.56
N ALA A 58 -2.16 10.43 6.57
CA ALA A 58 -3.18 9.42 6.80
C ALA A 58 -2.53 8.04 6.94
N LEU A 59 -2.53 7.49 8.15
CA LEU A 59 -1.93 6.21 8.47
C LEU A 59 -2.99 5.13 8.61
N LEU A 60 -2.89 4.07 7.81
CA LEU A 60 -3.84 2.95 7.82
C LEU A 60 -3.84 2.22 9.18
N ARG A 61 -5.02 1.84 9.65
CA ARG A 61 -5.30 1.12 10.91
C ARG A 61 -6.36 0.05 10.65
N CYS A 62 -6.55 -0.84 11.63
CA CYS A 62 -7.57 -1.91 11.58
C CYS A 62 -7.40 -2.85 10.38
N TRP A 63 -6.16 -3.03 9.91
CA TRP A 63 -5.85 -4.01 8.84
C TRP A 63 -6.06 -5.45 9.33
N GLU A 64 -5.96 -5.66 10.64
CA GLU A 64 -6.20 -6.92 11.33
C GLU A 64 -7.67 -7.33 11.21
N ASP A 65 -8.61 -6.39 11.34
CA ASP A 65 -10.05 -6.64 11.20
C ASP A 65 -10.42 -7.03 9.76
N ALA A 66 -9.64 -6.53 8.80
CA ALA A 66 -9.71 -6.92 7.39
C ALA A 66 -9.02 -8.27 7.08
N GLY A 67 -8.43 -8.93 8.08
CA GLY A 67 -7.84 -10.26 7.95
C GLY A 67 -6.43 -10.27 7.35
N PHE A 68 -5.68 -9.19 7.53
CA PHE A 68 -4.26 -9.13 7.16
C PHE A 68 -3.37 -9.30 8.39
N SER A 69 -2.10 -9.62 8.19
CA SER A 69 -1.07 -9.72 9.24
C SER A 69 -0.25 -8.45 9.42
N SER A 70 -0.35 -7.52 8.47
CA SER A 70 0.24 -6.19 8.51
C SER A 70 -0.36 -5.30 7.41
N ILE A 71 -0.08 -3.99 7.47
CA ILE A 71 -0.35 -3.05 6.38
C ILE A 71 0.35 -3.49 5.08
N GLN A 72 1.61 -3.94 5.17
CA GLN A 72 2.38 -4.41 4.02
C GLN A 72 1.69 -5.61 3.36
N ALA A 73 1.22 -6.57 4.14
CA ALA A 73 0.52 -7.75 3.63
C ALA A 73 -0.77 -7.39 2.88
N LEU A 74 -1.47 -6.32 3.29
CA LEU A 74 -2.64 -5.80 2.58
C LEU A 74 -2.26 -5.30 1.18
N PHE A 75 -1.24 -4.45 1.08
CA PHE A 75 -0.80 -3.90 -0.20
C PHE A 75 -0.14 -4.93 -1.11
N ASP A 76 0.65 -5.85 -0.55
CA ASP A 76 1.21 -6.99 -1.30
C ASP A 76 0.09 -7.86 -1.86
N THR A 77 -0.95 -8.17 -1.08
CA THR A 77 -2.11 -8.93 -1.57
C THR A 77 -2.87 -8.14 -2.65
N ALA A 78 -3.01 -6.82 -2.51
CA ALA A 78 -3.65 -5.98 -3.52
C ALA A 78 -2.84 -5.98 -4.83
N TRP A 79 -1.51 -5.95 -4.74
CA TRP A 79 -0.61 -6.07 -5.89
C TRP A 79 -0.71 -7.44 -6.55
N ASP A 80 -0.57 -8.52 -5.77
CA ASP A 80 -0.55 -9.90 -6.27
C ASP A 80 -1.89 -10.29 -6.92
N THR A 81 -3.00 -9.68 -6.47
CA THR A 81 -4.33 -9.87 -7.08
C THR A 81 -4.67 -8.89 -8.21
N GLY A 82 -3.75 -7.99 -8.58
CA GLY A 82 -3.94 -7.01 -9.66
C GLY A 82 -4.89 -5.85 -9.32
N ASN A 83 -5.18 -5.63 -8.03
CA ASN A 83 -6.12 -4.62 -7.54
C ASN A 83 -5.47 -3.42 -6.84
N LEU A 84 -4.14 -3.35 -6.75
CA LEU A 84 -3.45 -2.32 -5.95
C LEU A 84 -3.94 -0.89 -6.26
N HIS A 85 -4.07 -0.55 -7.54
CA HIS A 85 -4.51 0.78 -7.93
C HIS A 85 -5.94 1.10 -7.47
N SER A 86 -6.89 0.18 -7.66
CA SER A 86 -8.29 0.41 -7.25
C SER A 86 -8.42 0.48 -5.73
N VAL A 87 -7.67 -0.36 -5.01
CA VAL A 87 -7.60 -0.35 -3.55
C VAL A 87 -7.03 0.97 -3.05
N ASP A 88 -5.93 1.46 -3.62
CA ASP A 88 -5.34 2.76 -3.26
C ASP A 88 -6.33 3.92 -3.46
N MET A 89 -7.09 3.93 -4.57
CA MET A 89 -8.11 4.96 -4.82
C MET A 89 -9.24 4.92 -3.79
N MET A 90 -9.74 3.74 -3.43
CA MET A 90 -10.78 3.59 -2.40
C MET A 90 -10.28 4.04 -1.02
N LEU A 91 -9.05 3.67 -0.67
CA LEU A 91 -8.41 4.07 0.59
C LEU A 91 -8.21 5.58 0.68
N ARG A 92 -7.76 6.24 -0.40
CA ARG A 92 -7.62 7.70 -0.45
C ARG A 92 -8.96 8.41 -0.30
N ALA A 93 -9.98 7.96 -1.02
CA ALA A 93 -11.33 8.52 -0.90
C ALA A 93 -11.82 8.43 0.56
N LYS A 94 -11.68 7.26 1.19
CA LYS A 94 -12.02 7.06 2.61
C LYS A 94 -11.23 7.97 3.56
N ALA A 95 -9.94 8.13 3.34
CA ALA A 95 -9.10 9.02 4.15
C ALA A 95 -9.55 10.49 4.01
N ILE A 96 -9.80 10.97 2.79
CA ILE A 96 -10.25 12.35 2.53
C ILE A 96 -11.63 12.59 3.15
N GLU A 97 -12.58 11.66 2.95
CA GLU A 97 -13.92 11.75 3.54
C GLU A 97 -13.88 11.78 5.06
N LYS A 98 -13.03 10.94 5.68
CA LYS A 98 -12.85 10.95 7.13
C LYS A 98 -12.23 12.27 7.60
N PHE A 99 -11.18 12.74 6.92
CA PHE A 99 -10.53 14.01 7.24
C PHE A 99 -11.50 15.19 7.17
N ALA A 100 -12.34 15.24 6.13
CA ALA A 100 -13.34 16.29 5.93
C ALA A 100 -14.44 16.34 7.02
N ARG A 101 -14.55 15.30 7.85
CA ARG A 101 -15.48 15.22 8.99
C ARG A 101 -14.81 15.51 10.33
N PHE A 102 -13.50 15.77 10.37
CA PHE A 102 -12.86 16.21 11.61
C PHE A 102 -13.38 17.60 12.02
N PRO A 103 -13.63 17.83 13.32
CA PRO A 103 -14.10 19.11 13.83
C PRO A 103 -13.08 20.25 13.69
#